data_AF-A0A257MY03-F1
#
_entry.id   AF-A0A257MY03-F1
#
_cell.length_a   1.000
_cell.length_b   1.000
_cell.length_c   1.000
_cell.angle_alpha   90.00
_cell.angle_beta   90.00
_cell.angle_gamma   90.00
#
_symmetry.space_group_name_H-M   'P 1'
#
loop_
_entity.id
_entity.type
_entity.pdbx_description
1 polymer ?
#
loop_
_entity_poly.entity_id
_entity_poly.type
_entity_poly.pdbx_seq_one_letter_code
_entity_poly.pdbx_strand_id
1 'polypeptide(L)' 'MLNIKEETDKFVIFADIPGVKPEDIEVSMEGGVLAVKGKKNNHNYMIVDSQVDENLQ' A
#
# COMPACT_ATOMS: atom_id res chain seq x y z
N MET A 1 -0.15 -2.94 -11.48
CA MET A 1 -0.06 -1.46 -11.57
C MET A 1 -0.37 -0.91 -10.18
N LEU A 2 0.16 0.26 -9.83
CA LEU A 2 -0.21 0.95 -8.59
C LEU A 2 -1.04 2.17 -8.97
N ASN A 3 -2.23 2.29 -8.41
CA ASN A 3 -3.10 3.42 -8.65
C ASN A 3 -3.60 3.96 -7.32
N ILE A 4 -3.51 5.28 -7.15
CA ILE A 4 -3.92 5.96 -5.92
C ILE A 4 -5.01 6.94 -6.29
N LYS A 5 -6.08 6.94 -5.50
CA LYS A 5 -7.20 7.85 -5.66
C LYS A 5 -7.46 8.53 -4.33
N GLU A 6 -7.48 9.86 -4.36
CA GLU A 6 -7.91 10.67 -3.24
C GLU A 6 -9.43 10.84 -3.30
N GLU A 7 -10.09 10.58 -2.18
CA GLU A 7 -11.50 10.88 -1.94
C GLU A 7 -11.59 11.85 -0.77
N THR A 8 -12.73 12.51 -0.61
CA THR A 8 -12.92 13.61 0.35
C THR A 8 -12.54 13.26 1.80
N ASP A 9 -12.63 12.00 2.18
CA ASP A 9 -12.40 11.52 3.55
C ASP A 9 -11.31 10.43 3.67
N LYS A 10 -10.72 10.00 2.55
CA LYS A 10 -9.80 8.85 2.53
C LYS A 10 -8.97 8.77 1.25
N PHE A 11 -7.88 8.04 1.35
CA PHE A 11 -7.12 7.57 0.20
C PHE A 11 -7.49 6.12 -0.11
N VAL A 12 -7.73 5.83 -1.38
CA VAL A 12 -7.98 4.47 -1.89
C VAL A 12 -6.81 4.05 -2.76
N ILE A 13 -6.12 2.99 -2.35
CA ILE A 13 -4.97 2.45 -3.05
C ILE A 13 -5.35 1.14 -3.71
N PHE A 14 -5.15 1.05 -5.02
CA PHE A 14 -5.31 -0.15 -5.81
C PHE A 14 -3.93 -0.66 -6.22
N ALA A 15 -3.62 -1.88 -5.80
CA ALA A 15 -2.36 -2.54 -6.12
C ALA A 15 -2.64 -3.91 -6.75
N ASP A 16 -2.22 -4.09 -8.00
CA ASP A 16 -2.20 -5.44 -8.59
C ASP A 16 -0.95 -6.19 -8.13
N ILE A 17 -1.14 -7.27 -7.37
CA ILE A 17 -0.05 -8.11 -6.88
C ILE A 17 -0.24 -9.55 -7.35
N PRO A 18 0.13 -9.88 -8.61
CA PRO A 18 -0.20 -11.16 -9.22
C PRO A 18 0.56 -12.34 -8.61
N GLY A 19 -0.21 -13.29 -8.08
CA GLY A 19 0.32 -14.53 -7.52
C GLY A 19 0.87 -14.39 -6.09
N VAL A 20 0.54 -13.30 -5.40
CA VAL A 20 0.63 -13.20 -3.94
C VAL A 20 -0.75 -13.53 -3.38
N LYS A 21 -0.80 -14.38 -2.34
CA LYS A 21 -2.06 -14.69 -1.68
C LYS A 21 -2.42 -13.58 -0.67
N PRO A 22 -3.71 -13.36 -0.39
CA PRO A 22 -4.11 -12.36 0.62
C PRO A 22 -3.47 -12.56 1.99
N GLU A 23 -3.28 -13.80 2.42
CA GLU A 23 -2.62 -14.18 3.68
C GLU A 23 -1.12 -13.83 3.73
N ASP A 24 -0.49 -13.61 2.57
CA ASP A 24 0.92 -13.25 2.42
C ASP A 24 1.14 -11.73 2.21
N ILE A 25 0.09 -10.93 2.37
CA ILE A 25 0.13 -9.46 2.28
C ILE A 25 0.22 -8.86 3.68
N GLU A 26 1.24 -8.04 3.91
CA GLU A 26 1.43 -7.25 5.13
C GLU A 26 1.24 -5.77 4.81
N VAL A 27 0.39 -5.10 5.60
CA VAL A 27 0.15 -3.66 5.50
C VAL A 27 0.55 -3.01 6.82
N SER A 28 1.39 -1.98 6.74
CA SER A 28 1.91 -1.26 7.91
C SER A 28 1.91 0.24 7.65
N MET A 29 1.69 1.03 8.69
CA MET A 29 1.75 2.48 8.65
C MET A 29 2.75 2.98 9.70
N GLU A 30 3.78 3.71 9.29
CA GLU A 30 4.80 4.26 10.20
C GLU A 30 5.23 5.65 9.71
N GLY A 31 5.15 6.66 10.59
CA GLY A 31 5.59 8.03 10.28
C GLY A 31 4.96 8.64 9.03
N GLY A 32 3.65 8.46 8.82
CA GLY A 32 2.94 8.97 7.63
C GLY A 32 3.20 8.17 6.34
N VAL A 33 3.93 7.06 6.43
CA VAL A 33 4.24 6.20 5.29
C VAL A 33 3.41 4.92 5.37
N LEU A 34 2.64 4.64 4.31
CA LEU A 34 2.00 3.35 4.14
C LEU A 34 2.91 2.41 3.36
N ALA A 35 3.24 1.27 3.97
CA ALA A 35 3.99 0.21 3.34
C ALA A 35 3.11 -1.04 3.16
N VAL A 36 3.04 -1.52 1.92
CA VAL A 36 2.39 -2.79 1.55
C VAL A 36 3.46 -3.75 1.04
N LYS A 37 3.60 -4.89 1.72
CA LYS A 37 4.56 -5.94 1.37
C LYS A 37 3.83 -7.19 0.96
N GLY A 38 4.22 -7.79 -0.15
CA GLY A 38 3.73 -9.10 -0.59
C GLY A 38 4.88 -10.08 -0.76
N LYS A 39 4.71 -11.33 -0.33
CA LYS A 39 5.69 -12.40 -0.54
C LYS A 39 5.17 -13.43 -1.54
N LYS A 40 6.01 -13.82 -2.50
CA LYS A 40 5.72 -14.90 -3.46
C LYS A 40 6.96 -15.75 -3.68
N ASN A 41 6.95 -17.01 -3.25
CA ASN A 41 7.96 -18.04 -3.59
C ASN A 41 9.41 -17.49 -3.71
N ASN A 42 9.88 -16.81 -2.67
CA ASN A 42 11.21 -16.15 -2.53
C ASN A 42 11.42 -14.79 -3.24
N HIS A 43 10.41 -14.19 -3.85
CA HIS A 43 10.43 -12.79 -4.31
C HIS A 43 9.61 -11.89 -3.38
N ASN A 44 10.19 -10.75 -3.01
CA ASN A 44 9.55 -9.72 -2.19
C ASN A 44 9.07 -8.60 -3.11
N TYR A 45 7.79 -8.24 -2.98
CA TYR A 45 7.23 -7.03 -3.58
C TYR A 45 7.02 -6.00 -2.47
N MET A 46 7.53 -4.78 -2.65
CA MET A 46 7.30 -3.66 -1.75
C MET A 46 6.68 -2.50 -2.52
N ILE A 47 5.56 -2.02 -2.02
CA ILE A 47 4.95 -0.77 -2.43
C ILE A 47 5.05 0.17 -1.23
N VAL A 48 5.70 1.31 -1.41
CA VAL A 48 5.87 2.35 -0.40
C VAL A 48 5.24 3.60 -0.96
N ASP A 49 4.25 4.16 -0.26
CA ASP A 49 3.69 5.47 -0.57
C ASP A 49 3.77 6.37 0.67
N SER A 50 4.26 7.59 0.49
CA SER A 50 4.56 8.55 1.55
C SER A 50 3.58 9.71 1.63
N GLN A 51 2.40 9.62 1.00
CA GLN A 51 1.42 10.71 1.02
C GLN A 51 0.19 10.36 1.85
N VAL A 52 0.40 10.03 3.13
CA VAL A 52 -0.65 10.28 4.13
C VAL A 52 -0.44 11.72 4.56
N ASP A 53 -1.07 12.63 3.82
CA ASP A 53 -0.95 14.06 4.11
C ASP A 53 -1.56 14.33 5.49
N GLU A 54 -0.70 14.69 6.46
CA GLU A 54 -1.11 15.01 7.83
C GLU A 54 -1.80 16.39 7.92
N ASN A 55 -2.02 17.08 6.79
CA ASN A 55 -2.72 18.36 6.74
C ASN A 55 -4.12 18.23 6.14
N LEU A 56 -5.02 17.57 6.87
CA LEU A 56 -6.44 17.92 6.79
C LEU A 56 -6.67 19.18 7.63
N GLN A 57 -6.48 20.35 7.02
CA GLN A 57 -7.19 21.58 7.42
C GLN A 57 -8.32 21.83 6.44
#